data_AF-A0A7C7PFY4-F1
#
_entry.id   AF-A0A7C7PFY4-F1
#
_cell.length_a   1.000
_cell.length_b   1.000
_cell.length_c   1.000
_cell.angle_alpha   90.00
_cell.angle_beta   90.00
_cell.angle_gamma   90.00
#
_symmetry.space_group_name_H-M   'P 1'
#
loop_
_entity.id
_entity.type
_entity.pdbx_description
1 polymer ?
#
loop_
_entity_poly.entity_id
_entity_poly.type
_entity_poly.pdbx_seq_one_letter_code
_entity_poly.pdbx_strand_id
1 'polypeptide(L)'
;VISVFMPNKFYKDDDEYMEKLSLLMTNEYKAITHANIQLQLDCPDLALARHMSYKSLSDEDFLKRAEKQIECLNNALVDIPADMIRMHICWGNYEGPHTHDISLEKILPIILKAKVKYLLIESSNPRHSHEWKIFGDIKLPHDKVLIPGLIDSTSNFVEHPEVVADRLIQFSTVVPKDQLMAGTDCGFSTFAGFGKIDEEICYAKLNSLVEGAAIASKKI
;
A
#
# COMPACT_ATOMS: atom_id res chain seq x y z
N VAL A 1 -6.14 9.13 2.37
CA VAL A 1 -6.85 8.75 3.65
C VAL A 1 -7.79 9.81 4.21
N ILE A 2 -7.30 11.00 4.59
CA ILE A 2 -8.08 11.93 5.43
C ILE A 2 -9.44 12.28 4.80
N SER A 3 -9.47 12.61 3.51
CA SER A 3 -10.69 12.95 2.78
C SER A 3 -11.72 11.81 2.67
N VAL A 4 -11.29 10.54 2.83
CA VAL A 4 -12.20 9.37 2.83
C VAL A 4 -12.93 9.22 4.15
N PHE A 5 -12.29 9.54 5.28
CA PHE A 5 -12.87 9.39 6.62
C PHE A 5 -13.40 10.71 7.21
N MET A 6 -12.95 11.85 6.69
CA MET A 6 -13.39 13.20 7.06
C MET A 6 -13.95 13.89 5.81
N PRO A 7 -15.24 13.67 5.47
CA PRO A 7 -15.82 14.17 4.24
C PRO A 7 -15.96 15.70 4.25
N ASN A 8 -15.91 16.30 3.07
CA ASN A 8 -16.09 17.74 2.89
C ASN A 8 -17.49 18.18 3.38
N LYS A 9 -17.53 19.28 4.15
CA LYS A 9 -18.76 19.95 4.60
C LYS A 9 -18.78 21.45 4.35
N PHE A 10 -17.65 22.04 3.94
CA PHE A 10 -17.45 23.50 3.99
C PHE A 10 -16.81 24.08 2.72
N TYR A 11 -16.02 23.31 1.98
CA TYR A 11 -15.44 23.74 0.71
C TYR A 11 -16.47 23.58 -0.42
N LYS A 12 -16.28 24.29 -1.52
CA LYS A 12 -17.21 24.32 -2.65
C LYS A 12 -17.44 22.92 -3.22
N ASP A 13 -16.38 22.13 -3.33
CA ASP A 13 -16.40 20.77 -3.85
C ASP A 13 -15.24 19.95 -3.24
N ASP A 14 -15.26 18.64 -3.51
CA ASP A 14 -14.25 17.71 -2.99
C ASP A 14 -12.84 17.97 -3.56
N ASP A 15 -12.75 18.53 -4.76
CA ASP A 15 -11.46 18.83 -5.39
C ASP A 15 -10.79 20.00 -4.66
N GLU A 16 -11.51 21.09 -4.41
CA GLU A 16 -11.02 22.21 -3.59
C GLU A 16 -10.62 21.74 -2.20
N TYR A 17 -11.44 20.90 -1.56
CA TYR A 17 -11.10 20.34 -0.24
C TYR A 17 -9.79 19.55 -0.26
N MET A 18 -9.62 18.68 -1.25
CA MET A 18 -8.44 17.83 -1.40
C MET A 18 -7.17 18.64 -1.68
N GLU A 19 -7.24 19.67 -2.51
CA GLU A 19 -6.13 20.59 -2.77
C GLU A 19 -5.68 21.32 -1.50
N LYS A 20 -6.64 21.88 -0.73
CA LYS A 20 -6.34 22.58 0.52
C LYS A 20 -5.75 21.63 1.56
N LEU A 21 -6.28 20.43 1.66
CA LEU A 21 -5.78 19.39 2.55
C LEU A 21 -4.35 18.97 2.18
N SER A 22 -4.07 18.74 0.90
CA SER A 22 -2.73 18.41 0.40
C SER A 22 -1.69 19.49 0.76
N LEU A 23 -2.05 20.77 0.57
CA LEU A 23 -1.18 21.88 0.92
C LEU A 23 -0.90 21.95 2.43
N LEU A 24 -1.91 21.69 3.27
CA LEU A 24 -1.73 21.66 4.73
C LEU A 24 -0.79 20.51 5.15
N MET A 25 -1.01 19.32 4.59
CA MET A 25 -0.21 18.13 4.92
C MET A 25 1.25 18.24 4.47
N THR A 26 1.55 19.08 3.47
CA THR A 26 2.94 19.37 3.04
C THR A 26 3.82 19.78 4.23
N ASN A 27 3.29 20.58 5.15
CA ASN A 27 4.03 21.03 6.32
C ASN A 27 4.38 19.86 7.26
N GLU A 28 3.43 18.95 7.48
CA GLU A 28 3.63 17.77 8.32
C GLU A 28 4.65 16.81 7.69
N TYR A 29 4.54 16.57 6.37
CA TYR A 29 5.45 15.71 5.64
C TYR A 29 6.89 16.24 5.67
N LYS A 30 7.06 17.56 5.53
CA LYS A 30 8.36 18.21 5.68
C LYS A 30 8.89 18.12 7.11
N ALA A 31 8.04 18.32 8.12
CA ALA A 31 8.46 18.23 9.51
C ALA A 31 9.01 16.83 9.85
N ILE A 32 8.33 15.77 9.41
CA ILE A 32 8.76 14.38 9.61
C ILE A 32 10.09 14.11 8.89
N THR A 33 10.20 14.49 7.62
CA THR A 33 11.41 14.17 6.83
C THR A 33 12.61 15.04 7.19
N HIS A 34 12.43 16.30 7.60
CA HIS A 34 13.49 17.15 8.16
C HIS A 34 14.03 16.61 9.49
N ALA A 35 13.23 15.83 10.23
CA ALA A 35 13.70 15.10 11.41
C ALA A 35 14.44 13.79 11.05
N ASN A 36 14.75 13.54 9.77
CA ASN A 36 15.35 12.31 9.23
C ASN A 36 14.51 11.05 9.52
N ILE A 37 13.19 11.19 9.62
CA ILE A 37 12.26 10.06 9.77
C ILE A 37 11.65 9.76 8.40
N GLN A 38 11.65 8.49 7.99
CA GLN A 38 10.94 8.08 6.78
C GLN A 38 9.43 8.24 6.97
N LEU A 39 8.78 8.87 5.99
CA LEU A 39 7.35 9.10 5.98
C LEU A 39 6.65 7.95 5.23
N GLN A 40 5.68 7.31 5.88
CA GLN A 40 4.73 6.43 5.22
C GLN A 40 3.41 7.16 4.98
N LEU A 41 2.95 7.12 3.74
CA LEU A 41 1.66 7.62 3.28
C LEU A 41 0.73 6.43 3.11
N ASP A 42 -0.25 6.31 3.99
CA ASP A 42 -1.30 5.30 3.82
C ASP A 42 -2.33 5.84 2.82
N CYS A 43 -2.55 5.08 1.75
CA CYS A 43 -3.41 5.45 0.63
C CYS A 43 -4.52 4.42 0.31
N PRO A 44 -5.29 3.87 1.28
CA PRO A 44 -6.49 3.05 1.00
C PRO A 44 -7.55 3.79 0.14
N ASP A 45 -7.46 5.10 0.01
CA ASP A 45 -8.29 5.87 -0.93
C ASP A 45 -8.11 5.46 -2.40
N LEU A 46 -6.97 4.85 -2.76
CA LEU A 46 -6.67 4.36 -4.11
C LEU A 46 -7.22 2.95 -4.38
N ALA A 47 -7.65 2.20 -3.37
CA ALA A 47 -8.11 0.81 -3.50
C ALA A 47 -9.38 0.55 -2.67
N LEU A 48 -9.26 0.39 -1.35
CA LEU A 48 -10.38 0.19 -0.41
C LEU A 48 -11.58 1.10 -0.67
N ALA A 49 -11.34 2.40 -0.91
CA ALA A 49 -12.42 3.36 -1.06
C ALA A 49 -13.33 3.05 -2.27
N ARG A 50 -12.88 2.27 -3.26
CA ARG A 50 -13.70 1.84 -4.40
C ARG A 50 -14.94 1.09 -3.95
N HIS A 51 -14.80 0.14 -3.02
CA HIS A 51 -15.90 -0.71 -2.58
C HIS A 51 -16.56 -0.19 -1.27
N MET A 52 -15.94 0.79 -0.60
CA MET A 52 -16.53 1.48 0.55
C MET A 52 -17.25 2.77 0.17
N SER A 53 -16.51 3.87 0.09
CA SER A 53 -17.07 5.23 -0.07
C SER A 53 -17.53 5.54 -1.49
N TYR A 54 -16.94 4.89 -2.49
CA TYR A 54 -17.21 5.11 -3.91
C TYR A 54 -17.90 3.93 -4.59
N LYS A 55 -18.63 3.12 -3.84
CA LYS A 55 -19.33 1.93 -4.35
C LYS A 55 -20.29 2.21 -5.53
N SER A 56 -20.84 3.42 -5.60
CA SER A 56 -21.74 3.86 -6.66
C SER A 56 -21.03 4.38 -7.92
N LEU A 57 -19.72 4.60 -7.87
CA LEU A 57 -18.96 5.02 -9.05
C LEU A 57 -18.69 3.82 -9.97
N SER A 58 -18.57 4.11 -11.26
CA SER A 58 -17.94 3.19 -12.20
C SER A 58 -16.45 3.05 -11.88
N ASP A 59 -15.80 1.98 -12.33
CA ASP A 59 -14.34 1.87 -12.19
C ASP A 59 -13.62 3.01 -12.91
N GLU A 60 -14.11 3.43 -14.08
CA GLU A 60 -13.51 4.54 -14.84
C GLU A 60 -13.54 5.85 -14.05
N ASP A 61 -14.68 6.18 -13.43
CA ASP A 61 -14.80 7.41 -12.64
C ASP A 61 -14.02 7.34 -11.33
N PHE A 62 -13.90 6.14 -10.74
CA PHE A 62 -13.02 5.93 -9.61
C PHE A 62 -11.55 6.14 -9.99
N LEU A 63 -11.10 5.62 -11.14
CA LEU A 63 -9.73 5.80 -11.62
C LEU A 63 -9.42 7.28 -11.90
N LYS A 64 -10.36 8.05 -12.47
CA LYS A 64 -10.21 9.52 -12.62
C LYS A 64 -9.99 10.22 -11.28
N ARG A 65 -10.65 9.75 -10.22
CA ARG A 65 -10.47 10.30 -8.87
C ARG A 65 -9.12 9.89 -8.26
N ALA A 66 -8.69 8.64 -8.48
CA ALA A 66 -7.37 8.17 -8.06
C ALA A 66 -6.23 8.96 -8.73
N GLU A 67 -6.37 9.33 -10.01
CA GLU A 67 -5.41 10.22 -10.70
C GLU A 67 -5.29 11.58 -10.00
N LYS A 68 -6.41 12.22 -9.66
CA LYS A 68 -6.40 13.50 -8.93
C LYS A 68 -5.79 13.38 -7.53
N GLN A 69 -6.02 12.26 -6.84
CA GLN A 69 -5.40 11.99 -5.55
C GLN A 69 -3.87 11.87 -5.67
N ILE A 70 -3.37 11.17 -6.68
CA ILE A 70 -1.93 11.10 -6.94
C ILE A 70 -1.35 12.46 -7.33
N GLU A 71 -2.07 13.26 -8.12
CA GLU A 71 -1.64 14.64 -8.43
C GLU A 71 -1.51 15.49 -7.15
N CYS A 72 -2.54 15.49 -6.30
CA CYS A 72 -2.51 16.19 -5.02
C CYS A 72 -1.39 15.67 -4.11
N LEU A 73 -1.16 14.36 -4.07
CA LEU A 73 -0.09 13.74 -3.30
C LEU A 73 1.28 14.20 -3.81
N ASN A 74 1.51 14.17 -5.12
CA ASN A 74 2.75 14.58 -5.74
C ASN A 74 3.06 16.07 -5.51
N ASN A 75 2.02 16.92 -5.49
CA ASN A 75 2.16 18.33 -5.16
C ASN A 75 2.58 18.53 -3.69
N ALA A 76 2.05 17.74 -2.76
CA ALA A 76 2.44 17.80 -1.35
C ALA A 76 3.87 17.31 -1.08
N LEU A 77 4.45 16.54 -2.01
CA LEU A 77 5.77 15.91 -1.87
C LEU A 77 6.87 16.64 -2.64
N VAL A 78 6.59 17.76 -3.30
CA VAL A 78 7.50 18.39 -4.29
C VAL A 78 8.92 18.66 -3.77
N ASP A 79 9.06 18.99 -2.48
CA ASP A 79 10.33 19.34 -1.84
C ASP A 79 10.88 18.21 -0.95
N ILE A 80 10.34 17.00 -1.06
CA ILE A 80 10.74 15.87 -0.23
C ILE A 80 11.44 14.81 -1.10
N PRO A 81 12.66 14.38 -0.73
CA PRO A 81 13.35 13.30 -1.44
C PRO A 81 12.50 12.03 -1.48
N ALA A 82 12.32 11.44 -2.67
CA ALA A 82 11.44 10.27 -2.85
C ALA A 82 11.90 9.05 -2.02
N ASP A 83 13.19 8.94 -1.72
CA ASP A 83 13.78 7.90 -0.87
C ASP A 83 13.46 8.03 0.62
N MET A 84 12.89 9.16 1.04
CA MET A 84 12.30 9.33 2.38
C MET A 84 10.84 8.89 2.44
N ILE A 85 10.23 8.53 1.30
CA ILE A 85 8.79 8.32 1.19
C ILE A 85 8.44 6.87 0.84
N ARG A 86 7.50 6.32 1.62
CA ARG A 86 6.84 5.04 1.38
C ARG A 86 5.34 5.29 1.18
N MET A 87 4.70 4.52 0.30
CA MET A 87 3.26 4.58 0.08
C MET A 87 2.66 3.20 0.24
N HIS A 88 1.65 3.08 1.10
CA HIS A 88 0.94 1.84 1.36
C HIS A 88 -0.44 1.84 0.69
N ILE A 89 -0.71 0.82 -0.11
CA ILE A 89 -2.01 0.59 -0.74
C ILE A 89 -2.56 -0.75 -0.25
N CYS A 90 -3.81 -0.76 0.20
CA CYS A 90 -4.52 -1.96 0.65
C CYS A 90 -6.00 -1.91 0.28
N TRP A 91 -6.63 -3.08 0.32
CA TRP A 91 -8.07 -3.26 0.07
C TRP A 91 -8.86 -3.35 1.37
N GLY A 92 -8.28 -2.83 2.44
CA GLY A 92 -8.89 -2.74 3.76
C GLY A 92 -8.51 -3.91 4.65
N ASN A 93 -8.08 -3.56 5.85
CA ASN A 93 -7.63 -4.55 6.83
C ASN A 93 -8.81 -5.18 7.59
N TYR A 94 -9.60 -5.98 6.89
CA TYR A 94 -10.68 -6.77 7.48
C TYR A 94 -10.75 -8.14 6.78
N GLU A 95 -10.98 -9.19 7.57
CA GLU A 95 -11.25 -10.53 7.03
C GLU A 95 -12.68 -10.53 6.48
N GLY A 96 -12.79 -10.35 5.17
CA GLY A 96 -14.03 -10.32 4.42
C GLY A 96 -13.86 -10.98 3.05
N PRO A 97 -14.93 -11.01 2.23
CA PRO A 97 -14.92 -11.76 0.97
C PRO A 97 -14.09 -11.10 -0.14
N HIS A 98 -13.81 -9.79 -0.05
CA HIS A 98 -12.93 -9.08 -1.00
C HIS A 98 -13.34 -9.26 -2.48
N THR A 99 -14.63 -9.50 -2.73
CA THR A 99 -15.17 -9.80 -4.07
C THR A 99 -15.43 -8.57 -4.94
N HIS A 100 -15.43 -7.39 -4.34
CA HIS A 100 -15.71 -6.11 -5.01
C HIS A 100 -14.48 -5.22 -5.16
N ASP A 101 -13.30 -5.78 -4.89
CA ASP A 101 -12.05 -5.07 -5.02
C ASP A 101 -11.74 -4.70 -6.46
N ILE A 102 -11.26 -3.47 -6.63
CA ILE A 102 -10.62 -3.07 -7.87
C ILE A 102 -9.30 -3.84 -8.01
N SER A 103 -9.00 -4.39 -9.18
CA SER A 103 -7.74 -5.10 -9.37
C SER A 103 -6.54 -4.16 -9.27
N LEU A 104 -5.41 -4.68 -8.79
CA LEU A 104 -4.13 -3.98 -8.82
C LEU A 104 -3.79 -3.55 -10.25
N GLU A 105 -4.13 -4.37 -11.25
CA GLU A 105 -3.88 -4.09 -12.67
C GLU A 105 -4.43 -2.73 -13.11
N LYS A 106 -5.64 -2.37 -12.65
CA LYS A 106 -6.29 -1.11 -13.02
C LYS A 106 -5.65 0.10 -12.34
N ILE A 107 -5.21 -0.05 -11.08
CA ILE A 107 -4.71 1.06 -10.27
C ILE A 107 -3.19 1.22 -10.35
N LEU A 108 -2.45 0.17 -10.69
CA LEU A 108 -0.98 0.17 -10.72
C LEU A 108 -0.39 1.26 -11.63
N PRO A 109 -0.88 1.49 -12.87
CA PRO A 109 -0.38 2.59 -13.71
C PRO A 109 -0.52 3.97 -13.05
N ILE A 110 -1.53 4.16 -12.20
CA ILE A 110 -1.79 5.42 -11.48
C ILE A 110 -0.84 5.52 -10.28
N ILE A 111 -0.75 4.44 -9.48
CA ILE A 111 0.14 4.33 -8.32
C ILE A 111 1.61 4.59 -8.70
N LEU A 112 2.05 4.09 -9.86
CA LEU A 112 3.43 4.27 -10.33
C LEU A 112 3.79 5.73 -10.66
N LYS A 113 2.81 6.63 -10.82
CA LYS A 113 3.04 8.07 -11.00
C LYS A 113 3.39 8.78 -9.68
N ALA A 114 3.24 8.12 -8.53
CA ALA A 114 3.57 8.70 -7.24
C ALA A 114 5.09 8.98 -7.14
N LYS A 115 5.43 10.17 -6.62
CA LYS A 115 6.81 10.63 -6.34
C LYS A 115 7.35 10.03 -5.04
N VAL A 116 7.31 8.69 -4.97
CA VAL A 116 7.74 7.89 -3.83
C VAL A 116 8.67 6.78 -4.30
N LYS A 117 9.59 6.36 -3.43
CA LYS A 117 10.51 5.25 -3.71
C LYS A 117 9.92 3.89 -3.35
N TYR A 118 9.26 3.78 -2.20
CA TYR A 118 8.82 2.48 -1.68
C TYR A 118 7.31 2.31 -1.83
N LEU A 119 6.87 1.22 -2.46
CA LEU A 119 5.46 0.89 -2.67
C LEU A 119 5.11 -0.39 -1.91
N LEU A 120 4.27 -0.28 -0.87
CA LEU A 120 3.75 -1.43 -0.13
C LEU A 120 2.39 -1.83 -0.69
N ILE A 121 2.25 -3.10 -1.10
CA ILE A 121 0.99 -3.64 -1.63
C ILE A 121 0.55 -4.87 -0.84
N GLU A 122 -0.76 -5.03 -0.71
CA GLU A 122 -1.38 -6.26 -0.21
C GLU A 122 -1.22 -7.39 -1.24
N SER A 123 -0.66 -8.54 -0.86
CA SER A 123 -0.44 -9.67 -1.78
C SER A 123 -0.35 -11.06 -1.14
N SER A 124 -0.52 -11.19 0.17
CA SER A 124 -0.42 -12.49 0.85
C SER A 124 -1.77 -13.20 0.93
N ASN A 125 -2.86 -12.42 1.02
CA ASN A 125 -4.21 -12.95 1.12
C ASN A 125 -4.64 -13.67 -0.18
N PRO A 126 -5.58 -14.63 -0.10
CA PRO A 126 -5.99 -15.42 -1.26
C PRO A 126 -6.61 -14.63 -2.42
N ARG A 127 -7.11 -13.42 -2.18
CA ARG A 127 -7.70 -12.58 -3.23
C ARG A 127 -6.63 -11.98 -4.12
N HIS A 128 -5.59 -11.42 -3.51
CA HIS A 128 -4.56 -10.63 -4.20
C HIS A 128 -3.26 -11.41 -4.48
N SER A 129 -3.09 -12.62 -3.93
CA SER A 129 -1.83 -13.39 -4.08
C SER A 129 -1.44 -13.79 -5.50
N HIS A 130 -2.35 -13.69 -6.46
CA HIS A 130 -2.07 -13.99 -7.87
C HIS A 130 -1.56 -12.77 -8.65
N GLU A 131 -1.66 -11.56 -8.08
CA GLU A 131 -1.44 -10.29 -8.78
C GLU A 131 0.04 -9.96 -9.00
N TRP A 132 0.98 -10.73 -8.45
CA TRP A 132 2.41 -10.64 -8.80
C TRP A 132 2.63 -10.73 -10.32
N LYS A 133 1.79 -11.50 -11.02
CA LYS A 133 1.88 -11.69 -12.48
C LYS A 133 1.79 -10.38 -13.26
N ILE A 134 1.10 -9.38 -12.73
CA ILE A 134 0.91 -8.08 -13.35
C ILE A 134 2.26 -7.39 -13.61
N PHE A 135 3.26 -7.61 -12.74
CA PHE A 135 4.61 -7.06 -12.93
C PHE A 135 5.40 -7.74 -14.08
N GLY A 136 4.87 -8.85 -14.62
CA GLY A 136 5.29 -9.42 -15.89
C GLY A 136 5.04 -8.48 -17.07
N ASP A 137 3.89 -7.80 -17.07
CA ASP A 137 3.44 -6.90 -18.14
C ASP A 137 3.75 -5.42 -17.82
N ILE A 138 3.47 -4.98 -16.59
CA ILE A 138 3.72 -3.61 -16.13
C ILE A 138 5.02 -3.57 -15.34
N LYS A 139 6.08 -3.02 -15.95
CA LYS A 139 7.40 -2.95 -15.30
C LYS A 139 7.44 -1.89 -14.21
N LEU A 140 7.99 -2.29 -13.06
CA LEU A 140 8.31 -1.38 -11.98
C LEU A 140 9.43 -0.41 -12.44
N PRO A 141 9.24 0.92 -12.35
CA PRO A 141 10.29 1.88 -12.65
C PRO A 141 11.55 1.65 -11.80
N HIS A 142 12.74 1.82 -12.39
CA HIS A 142 14.02 1.52 -11.75
C HIS A 142 14.31 2.32 -10.47
N ASP A 143 13.67 3.48 -10.31
CA ASP A 143 13.77 4.33 -9.11
C ASP A 143 12.91 3.84 -7.94
N LYS A 144 12.13 2.77 -8.13
CA LYS A 144 11.17 2.27 -7.14
C LYS A 144 11.57 0.93 -6.54
N VAL A 145 11.12 0.69 -5.32
CA VAL A 145 11.21 -0.57 -4.59
C VAL A 145 9.79 -1.03 -4.28
N LEU A 146 9.46 -2.24 -4.71
CA LEU A 146 8.22 -2.90 -4.37
C LEU A 146 8.38 -3.68 -3.07
N ILE A 147 7.40 -3.52 -2.20
CA ILE A 147 7.28 -4.19 -0.92
C ILE A 147 5.99 -5.02 -0.94
N PRO A 148 6.02 -6.25 -1.48
CA PRO A 148 4.86 -7.11 -1.46
C PRO A 148 4.56 -7.56 -0.02
N GLY A 149 3.29 -7.59 0.33
CA GLY A 149 2.81 -8.24 1.55
C GLY A 149 2.98 -9.76 1.45
N LEU A 150 3.76 -10.32 2.36
CA LEU A 150 4.05 -11.75 2.44
C LEU A 150 3.39 -12.42 3.67
N ILE A 151 2.79 -11.59 4.53
CA ILE A 151 2.12 -11.95 5.78
C ILE A 151 0.70 -11.40 5.74
N ASP A 152 -0.27 -12.25 6.04
CA ASP A 152 -1.67 -11.87 6.13
C ASP A 152 -1.89 -11.20 7.48
N SER A 153 -2.41 -9.97 7.44
CA SER A 153 -2.69 -9.14 8.62
C SER A 153 -4.11 -9.31 9.17
N THR A 154 -4.92 -10.15 8.53
CA THR A 154 -6.33 -10.40 8.88
C THR A 154 -6.58 -11.80 9.45
N SER A 155 -5.59 -12.70 9.36
CA SER A 155 -5.66 -14.09 9.83
C SER A 155 -4.66 -14.39 10.94
N ASN A 156 -5.06 -15.20 11.93
CA ASN A 156 -4.19 -15.65 13.04
C ASN A 156 -3.24 -16.79 12.65
N PHE A 157 -3.29 -17.30 11.41
CA PHE A 157 -2.29 -18.27 10.95
C PHE A 157 -0.93 -17.58 10.86
N VAL A 158 0.04 -18.01 11.67
CA VAL A 158 1.44 -17.63 11.46
C VAL A 158 1.93 -18.34 10.21
N GLU A 159 2.28 -17.57 9.18
CA GLU A 159 2.83 -18.09 7.94
C GLU A 159 4.08 -18.91 8.24
N HIS A 160 4.28 -20.03 7.54
CA HIS A 160 5.54 -20.75 7.64
C HIS A 160 6.64 -19.98 6.90
N PRO A 161 7.88 -19.91 7.40
CA PRO A 161 8.98 -19.17 6.74
C PRO A 161 9.21 -19.56 5.27
N GLU A 162 9.09 -20.84 4.93
CA GLU A 162 9.19 -21.29 3.51
C GLU A 162 8.07 -20.69 2.62
N VAL A 163 6.85 -20.50 3.13
CA VAL A 163 5.78 -19.84 2.34
C VAL A 163 6.12 -18.38 2.09
N VAL A 164 6.66 -17.68 3.09
CA VAL A 164 7.16 -16.31 2.94
C VAL A 164 8.27 -16.27 1.89
N ALA A 165 9.23 -17.21 1.98
CA ALA A 165 10.35 -17.29 1.05
C ALA A 165 9.87 -17.56 -0.40
N ASP A 166 8.98 -18.52 -0.58
CA ASP A 166 8.43 -18.91 -1.89
C ASP A 166 7.68 -17.73 -2.54
N ARG A 167 6.89 -16.98 -1.76
CA ARG A 167 6.21 -15.76 -2.23
C ARG A 167 7.22 -14.70 -2.68
N LEU A 168 8.27 -14.45 -1.91
CA LEU A 168 9.28 -13.45 -2.30
C LEU A 168 10.06 -13.88 -3.55
N ILE A 169 10.41 -15.16 -3.65
CA ILE A 169 11.05 -15.73 -4.85
C ILE A 169 10.12 -15.63 -6.05
N GLN A 170 8.82 -15.86 -5.88
CA GLN A 170 7.84 -15.69 -6.95
C GLN A 170 7.83 -14.25 -7.48
N PHE A 171 7.82 -13.24 -6.60
CA PHE A 171 7.96 -11.83 -7.04
C PHE A 171 9.29 -11.56 -7.75
N SER A 172 10.38 -12.20 -7.34
CA SER A 172 11.70 -12.03 -7.99
C SER A 172 11.74 -12.50 -9.46
N THR A 173 10.78 -13.32 -9.88
CA THR A 173 10.65 -13.75 -11.29
C THR A 173 10.15 -12.64 -12.22
N VAL A 174 9.56 -11.58 -11.68
CA VAL A 174 8.94 -10.48 -12.44
C VAL A 174 9.45 -9.09 -12.07
N VAL A 175 10.01 -8.93 -10.86
CA VAL A 175 10.63 -7.70 -10.36
C VAL A 175 12.09 -7.98 -10.01
N PRO A 176 13.05 -7.13 -10.42
CA PRO A 176 14.45 -7.28 -10.04
C PRO A 176 14.65 -7.33 -8.52
N LYS A 177 15.58 -8.18 -8.06
CA LYS A 177 15.77 -8.42 -6.62
C LYS A 177 16.19 -7.19 -5.82
N ASP A 178 16.93 -6.28 -6.45
CA ASP A 178 17.37 -5.01 -5.86
C ASP A 178 16.22 -4.00 -5.71
N GLN A 179 15.09 -4.26 -6.37
CA GLN A 179 13.85 -3.52 -6.25
C GLN A 179 12.81 -4.23 -5.37
N LEU A 180 13.19 -5.29 -4.63
CA LEU A 180 12.29 -6.03 -3.74
C LEU A 180 12.67 -5.91 -2.26
N MET A 181 11.66 -5.78 -1.41
CA MET A 181 11.81 -5.81 0.04
C MET A 181 10.59 -6.50 0.66
N ALA A 182 10.79 -7.41 1.61
CA ALA A 182 9.71 -8.15 2.24
C ALA A 182 8.83 -7.24 3.14
N GLY A 183 7.50 -7.41 3.10
CA GLY A 183 6.56 -6.66 3.93
C GLY A 183 5.36 -7.47 4.39
N THR A 184 4.44 -6.79 5.08
CA THR A 184 3.13 -7.33 5.50
C THR A 184 2.02 -6.75 4.63
N ASP A 185 0.88 -7.44 4.54
CA ASP A 185 -0.28 -6.97 3.76
C ASP A 185 -0.82 -5.62 4.24
N CYS A 186 -0.86 -5.41 5.56
CA CYS A 186 -1.25 -4.16 6.21
C CYS A 186 -0.65 -4.12 7.64
N GLY A 187 -1.06 -3.15 8.44
CA GLY A 187 -0.77 -3.13 9.88
C GLY A 187 -1.64 -4.11 10.68
N PHE A 188 -1.19 -4.55 11.85
CA PHE A 188 -1.91 -5.54 12.66
C PHE A 188 -3.05 -4.97 13.53
N SER A 189 -3.13 -3.65 13.67
CA SER A 189 -4.14 -2.96 14.50
C SER A 189 -4.66 -1.70 13.81
N THR A 190 -5.13 -1.85 12.57
CA THR A 190 -5.56 -0.72 11.72
C THR A 190 -6.75 0.06 12.28
N PHE A 191 -7.63 -0.58 13.04
CA PHE A 191 -8.81 0.06 13.61
C PHE A 191 -8.71 0.05 15.14
N ALA A 192 -8.72 1.25 15.76
CA ALA A 192 -8.64 1.37 17.21
C ALA A 192 -9.81 0.61 17.87
N GLY A 193 -9.49 -0.30 18.80
CA GLY A 193 -10.47 -1.15 19.48
C GLY A 193 -11.03 -2.29 18.63
N PHE A 194 -10.51 -2.50 17.41
CA PHE A 194 -10.92 -3.56 16.50
C PHE A 194 -9.66 -4.22 15.90
N GLY A 195 -9.18 -5.27 16.55
CA GLY A 195 -8.01 -6.05 16.12
C GLY A 195 -8.32 -7.54 16.17
N LYS A 196 -8.08 -8.23 15.06
CA LYS A 196 -8.29 -9.69 14.95
C LYS A 196 -7.08 -10.51 15.38
N ILE A 197 -5.90 -9.89 15.43
CA ILE A 197 -4.63 -10.57 15.68
C ILE A 197 -4.14 -10.27 17.08
N ASP A 198 -3.86 -11.33 17.83
CA ASP A 198 -3.22 -11.23 19.14
C ASP A 198 -1.80 -10.65 19.03
N GLU A 199 -1.37 -9.87 20.01
CA GLU A 199 -0.05 -9.23 20.00
C GLU A 199 1.09 -10.25 19.88
N GLU A 200 1.02 -11.39 20.59
CA GLU A 200 2.05 -12.42 20.51
C GLU A 200 2.10 -13.06 19.11
N ILE A 201 0.95 -13.19 18.46
CA ILE A 201 0.85 -13.69 17.08
C ILE A 201 1.44 -12.68 16.09
N CYS A 202 1.28 -11.37 16.33
CA CYS A 202 1.92 -10.34 15.51
C CYS A 202 3.44 -10.50 15.50
N TYR A 203 4.06 -10.67 16.68
CA TYR A 203 5.50 -10.90 16.77
C TYR A 203 5.92 -12.22 16.12
N ALA A 204 5.15 -13.30 16.30
CA ALA A 204 5.42 -14.57 15.64
C ALA A 204 5.41 -14.45 14.10
N LYS A 205 4.45 -13.70 13.55
CA LYS A 205 4.38 -13.39 12.11
C LYS A 205 5.56 -12.57 11.63
N LEU A 206 5.99 -11.56 12.39
CA LEU A 206 7.17 -10.76 12.05
C LEU A 206 8.46 -11.59 12.08
N ASN A 207 8.61 -12.51 13.04
CA ASN A 207 9.73 -13.44 13.07
C ASN A 207 9.73 -14.35 11.83
N SER A 208 8.56 -14.88 11.44
CA SER A 208 8.43 -15.66 10.21
C SER A 208 8.78 -14.87 8.96
N LEU A 209 8.39 -13.59 8.89
CA LEU A 209 8.77 -12.69 7.79
C LEU A 209 10.29 -12.57 7.66
N VAL A 210 10.99 -12.36 8.78
CA VAL A 210 12.46 -12.25 8.81
C VAL A 210 13.13 -13.57 8.41
N GLU A 211 12.69 -14.69 8.96
CA GLU A 211 13.23 -16.01 8.64
C GLU A 211 13.02 -16.37 7.16
N GLY A 212 11.81 -16.15 6.64
CA GLY A 212 11.47 -16.40 5.24
C GLY A 212 12.25 -15.51 4.27
N ALA A 213 12.40 -14.22 4.59
CA ALA A 213 13.23 -13.32 3.80
C ALA A 213 14.70 -13.79 3.78
N ALA A 214 15.24 -14.24 4.92
CA ALA A 214 16.61 -14.78 4.99
C ALA A 214 16.79 -16.07 4.18
N ILE A 215 15.77 -16.93 4.10
CA ILE A 215 15.77 -18.12 3.22
C ILE A 215 15.78 -17.68 1.75
N ALA A 216 14.91 -16.75 1.36
CA ALA A 216 14.83 -16.24 0.00
C ALA A 216 16.15 -15.59 -0.45
N SER A 217 16.79 -14.76 0.38
CA SER A 217 18.07 -14.11 0.05
C SER A 217 19.23 -15.09 -0.22
N LYS A 218 19.14 -16.35 0.21
CA LYS A 218 20.12 -17.38 -0.15
C LYS A 218 19.85 -18.01 -1.51
N LYS A 219 18.63 -17.89 -2.02
CA LYS A 219 18.15 -18.50 -3.27
C LYS A 219 18.18 -17.52 -4.46
N ILE A 220 18.14 -16.20 -4.22
CA ILE A 220 18.12 -15.12 -5.25
C ILE A 220 19.15 -14.02 -4.97
#